data_AF-A0A0F9E4L4-F1
#
_entry.id   AF-A0A0F9E4L4-F1
#
_cell.length_a   1.000
_cell.length_b   1.000
_cell.length_c   1.000
_cell.angle_alpha   90.00
_cell.angle_beta   90.00
_cell.angle_gamma   90.00
#
_symmetry.space_group_name_H-M   'P 1'
#
loop_
_entity.id
_entity.type
_entity.pdbx_description
1 polymer ?
#
loop_
_entity_poly.entity_id
_entity_poly.type
_entity_poly.pdbx_seq_one_letter_code
_entity_poly.pdbx_strand_id
1 'polypeptide(L)'
;MAVTSIMTTGAEIIAKEGANVSASVTDAMHDGWVLQAESKVNILMRINFSDLVTAGLNADVKGILSDIVSRMVAINGIMYDTSGYTIREAESKVTLLRDGVMSGWSLIKDKKMTRFIQDA
;
A
#
# COMPACT_ATOMS: atom_id res chain seq x y z
N MET A 1 -8.55 -8.71 -11.01
CA MET A 1 -7.79 -9.24 -9.87
C MET A 1 -8.58 -9.04 -8.60
N ALA A 2 -8.90 -10.12 -7.89
CA ALA A 2 -9.47 -10.03 -6.56
C ALA A 2 -8.33 -10.22 -5.57
N VAL A 3 -7.93 -9.15 -4.88
CA VAL A 3 -6.86 -9.18 -3.88
C VAL A 3 -7.48 -9.37 -2.52
N THR A 4 -6.92 -10.28 -1.73
CA THR A 4 -7.28 -10.49 -0.33
C THR A 4 -6.64 -9.40 0.52
N SER A 5 -7.28 -8.22 0.57
CA SER A 5 -6.83 -7.07 1.36
C SER A 5 -7.99 -6.46 2.13
N ILE A 6 -7.68 -5.99 3.34
CA ILE A 6 -8.63 -5.25 4.18
C ILE A 6 -8.41 -3.75 3.99
N MET A 7 -7.19 -3.31 3.69
CA MET A 7 -6.83 -1.88 3.64
C MET A 7 -6.75 -1.29 2.23
N THR A 8 -6.59 -2.09 1.19
CA THR A 8 -6.46 -1.63 -0.21
C THR A 8 -7.29 -2.51 -1.15
N THR A 9 -7.44 -2.09 -2.40
CA THR A 9 -7.99 -2.92 -3.47
C THR A 9 -6.95 -3.26 -4.53
N GLY A 10 -7.18 -4.36 -5.26
CA GLY A 10 -6.34 -4.72 -6.40
C GLY A 10 -6.31 -3.67 -7.50
N ALA A 11 -7.42 -2.94 -7.70
CA ALA A 11 -7.48 -1.86 -8.69
C ALA A 11 -6.52 -0.71 -8.33
N GLU A 12 -6.41 -0.35 -7.05
CA GLU A 12 -5.50 0.71 -6.59
C GLU A 12 -4.03 0.30 -6.69
N ILE A 13 -3.72 -0.99 -6.52
CA ILE A 13 -2.37 -1.54 -6.74
C ILE A 13 -2.01 -1.44 -8.22
N ILE A 14 -2.85 -1.97 -9.11
CA ILE A 14 -2.62 -1.98 -10.56
C ILE A 14 -2.48 -0.56 -11.11
N ALA A 15 -3.31 0.38 -10.63
CA ALA A 15 -3.22 1.78 -11.01
C ALA A 15 -1.84 2.41 -10.69
N LYS A 16 -1.17 1.93 -9.64
CA LYS A 16 0.14 2.43 -9.20
C LYS A 16 1.31 1.67 -9.83
N GLU A 17 1.14 0.37 -10.11
CA GLU A 17 2.11 -0.44 -10.87
C GLU A 17 2.25 0.10 -12.29
N GLY A 18 1.13 0.37 -12.95
CA GLY A 18 1.08 0.83 -14.33
C GLY A 18 1.24 -0.31 -15.36
N ALA A 19 1.20 0.06 -16.64
CA ALA A 19 1.00 -0.89 -17.74
C ALA A 19 2.18 -1.85 -18.03
N ASN A 20 3.38 -1.55 -17.52
CA ASN A 20 4.61 -2.27 -17.85
C ASN A 20 5.03 -3.28 -16.77
N VAL A 21 4.18 -3.49 -15.74
CA VAL A 21 4.43 -4.54 -14.74
C VAL A 21 4.43 -5.92 -15.41
N SER A 22 5.31 -6.81 -14.94
CA SER A 22 5.45 -8.13 -15.53
C SER A 22 4.15 -8.92 -15.41
N ALA A 23 3.69 -9.50 -16.52
CA ALA A 23 2.51 -10.37 -16.53
C ALA A 23 2.70 -11.67 -15.72
N SER A 24 3.94 -11.96 -15.31
CA SER A 24 4.29 -13.07 -14.43
C SER A 24 4.00 -12.76 -12.95
N VAL A 25 3.68 -11.50 -12.60
CA VAL A 25 3.17 -11.17 -11.28
C VAL A 25 1.76 -11.76 -11.16
N THR A 26 1.58 -12.64 -10.19
CA THR A 26 0.32 -13.37 -9.98
C THR A 26 -0.49 -12.77 -8.83
N ASP A 27 -1.81 -12.96 -8.86
CA ASP A 27 -2.71 -12.56 -7.77
C ASP A 27 -2.25 -13.09 -6.40
N ALA A 28 -1.68 -14.30 -6.35
CA ALA A 28 -1.13 -14.89 -5.11
C ALA A 28 0.10 -14.14 -4.57
N MET A 29 0.92 -13.55 -5.46
CA MET A 29 2.06 -12.71 -5.07
C MET A 29 1.56 -11.38 -4.52
N HIS A 30 0.57 -10.76 -5.17
CA HIS A 30 -0.07 -9.54 -4.66
C HIS A 30 -0.68 -9.76 -3.28
N ASP A 31 -1.41 -10.85 -3.07
CA ASP A 31 -1.98 -11.22 -1.76
C ASP A 31 -0.89 -11.36 -0.69
N GLY A 32 0.20 -12.05 -1.01
CA GLY A 32 1.34 -12.19 -0.10
C GLY A 32 1.98 -10.84 0.26
N TRP A 33 2.16 -9.96 -0.72
CA TRP A 33 2.75 -8.63 -0.50
C TRP A 33 1.85 -7.68 0.26
N VAL A 34 0.54 -7.74 0.02
CA VAL A 34 -0.47 -6.98 0.77
C VAL A 34 -0.42 -7.36 2.23
N LEU A 35 -0.47 -8.66 2.55
CA LEU A 35 -0.46 -9.13 3.94
C LEU A 35 0.79 -8.65 4.69
N GLN A 36 1.95 -8.65 4.00
CA GLN A 36 3.19 -8.10 4.56
C GLN A 36 3.13 -6.58 4.76
N ALA A 37 2.56 -5.84 3.81
CA ALA A 37 2.42 -4.39 3.88
C ALA A 37 1.46 -3.97 5.00
N GLU A 38 0.30 -4.61 5.10
CA GLU A 38 -0.67 -4.39 6.19
C GLU A 38 -0.05 -4.71 7.55
N SER A 39 0.65 -5.84 7.66
CA SER A 39 1.37 -6.21 8.89
C SER A 39 2.39 -5.16 9.31
N LYS A 40 3.15 -4.60 8.34
CA LYS A 40 4.10 -3.52 8.61
C LYS A 40 3.40 -2.27 9.15
N VAL A 41 2.27 -1.87 8.56
CA VAL A 41 1.50 -0.70 9.01
C VAL A 41 0.93 -0.91 10.41
N ASN A 42 0.36 -2.09 10.68
CA ASN A 42 -0.19 -2.44 11.99
C ASN A 42 0.88 -2.36 13.09
N ILE A 43 2.05 -2.95 12.86
CA ILE A 43 3.17 -2.90 13.82
C ILE A 43 3.72 -1.48 13.97
N LEU A 44 3.81 -0.71 12.88
CA LEU A 44 4.32 0.65 12.89
C LEU A 44 3.49 1.58 13.79
N MET A 45 2.17 1.40 13.76
CA MET A 45 1.22 2.20 14.53
C MET A 45 0.86 1.59 15.88
N ARG A 46 1.23 0.33 16.12
CA ARG A 46 0.82 -0.47 17.30
C ARG A 46 -0.70 -0.57 17.42
N ILE A 47 -1.40 -0.61 16.29
CA ILE A 47 -2.85 -0.69 16.18
C ILE A 47 -3.17 -1.80 15.19
N ASN A 48 -4.14 -2.65 15.52
CA ASN A 48 -4.68 -3.60 14.55
C ASN A 48 -5.74 -2.91 13.67
N PHE A 49 -5.32 -2.34 12.54
CA PHE A 49 -6.26 -1.68 11.64
C PHE A 49 -7.17 -2.66 10.91
N SER A 50 -6.81 -3.94 10.80
CA SER A 50 -7.67 -4.95 10.18
C SER A 50 -9.00 -5.09 10.93
N ASP A 51 -8.96 -5.02 12.27
CA ASP A 51 -10.14 -5.03 13.13
C ASP A 51 -10.89 -3.68 13.08
N LEU A 52 -10.18 -2.56 13.05
CA LEU A 52 -10.81 -1.24 13.01
C LEU A 52 -11.50 -0.94 11.67
N VAL A 53 -10.92 -1.37 10.56
CA VAL A 53 -11.48 -1.17 9.22
C VAL A 53 -12.82 -1.89 9.08
N THR A 54 -12.92 -3.10 9.64
CA THR A 54 -14.15 -3.91 9.69
C THR A 54 -15.16 -3.35 10.69
N ALA A 55 -14.72 -2.72 11.78
CA ALA A 55 -15.58 -2.08 12.77
C ALA A 55 -16.17 -0.73 12.34
N GLY A 56 -15.63 -0.08 11.30
CA GLY A 56 -16.19 1.18 10.77
C GLY A 56 -15.23 2.37 10.72
N LEU A 57 -13.92 2.14 10.59
CA LEU A 57 -12.91 3.22 10.51
C LEU A 57 -13.29 4.34 9.54
N ASN A 58 -12.98 5.58 9.92
CA ASN A 58 -13.21 6.79 9.13
C ASN A 58 -12.63 6.66 7.70
N ALA A 59 -13.38 7.17 6.71
CA ALA A 59 -13.05 7.09 5.30
C ALA A 59 -11.71 7.75 4.93
N ASP A 60 -11.34 8.85 5.59
CA ASP A 60 -10.07 9.56 5.35
C ASP A 60 -8.88 8.72 5.79
N VAL A 61 -9.00 8.04 6.95
CA VAL A 61 -7.96 7.13 7.46
C VAL A 61 -7.85 5.91 6.55
N LYS A 62 -8.98 5.37 6.08
CA LYS A 62 -9.00 4.27 5.09
C LYS A 62 -8.30 4.67 3.79
N GLY A 63 -8.53 5.89 3.29
CA GLY A 63 -7.88 6.40 2.08
C GLY A 63 -6.36 6.48 2.20
N ILE A 64 -5.86 6.97 3.35
CA ILE A 64 -4.42 7.05 3.60
C ILE A 64 -3.80 5.65 3.74
N LEU A 65 -4.46 4.74 4.47
CA LEU A 65 -3.99 3.36 4.62
C LEU A 65 -3.93 2.64 3.26
N SER A 66 -4.98 2.80 2.43
CA SER A 66 -5.01 2.25 1.08
C SER A 66 -3.85 2.79 0.23
N ASP A 67 -3.59 4.10 0.26
CA ASP A 67 -2.50 4.69 -0.50
C ASP A 67 -1.13 4.15 -0.09
N ILE A 68 -0.89 3.99 1.22
CA ILE A 68 0.37 3.43 1.75
C ILE A 68 0.53 1.97 1.31
N VAL A 69 -0.47 1.12 1.55
CA VAL A 69 -0.40 -0.31 1.28
C VAL A 69 -0.28 -0.56 -0.22
N SER A 70 -1.10 0.09 -1.05
CA SER A 70 -1.03 -0.06 -2.51
C SER A 70 0.30 0.38 -3.09
N ARG A 71 0.93 1.47 -2.59
CA ARG A 71 2.27 1.88 -3.03
C ARG A 71 3.34 0.87 -2.65
N MET A 72 3.28 0.31 -1.44
CA MET A 72 4.25 -0.71 -1.00
C MET A 72 4.17 -1.97 -1.86
N VAL A 73 2.96 -2.41 -2.20
CA VAL A 73 2.74 -3.58 -3.06
C VAL A 73 3.17 -3.28 -4.49
N ALA A 74 2.84 -2.10 -5.02
CA ALA A 74 3.25 -1.70 -6.36
C ALA A 74 4.78 -1.63 -6.52
N ILE A 75 5.51 -1.21 -5.48
CA ILE A 75 6.98 -1.28 -5.48
C ILE A 75 7.46 -2.73 -5.66
N ASN A 76 6.88 -3.69 -4.93
CA ASN A 76 7.25 -5.10 -5.07
C ASN A 76 6.90 -5.66 -6.46
N GLY A 77 5.75 -5.27 -7.01
CA GLY A 77 5.34 -5.67 -8.37
C GLY A 77 6.30 -5.15 -9.44
N ILE A 78 6.68 -3.87 -9.38
CA ILE A 78 7.66 -3.29 -10.33
C ILE A 78 9.05 -3.90 -10.15
N MET A 79 9.46 -4.18 -8.91
CA MET A 79 10.78 -4.75 -8.62
C MET A 79 10.90 -6.25 -8.93
N TYR A 80 9.80 -6.97 -9.05
CA TYR A 80 9.80 -8.41 -9.34
C TYR A 80 10.52 -8.73 -10.65
N ASP A 81 10.19 -7.98 -11.71
CA ASP A 81 10.81 -8.10 -13.02
C ASP A 81 10.74 -6.75 -13.73
N THR A 82 11.92 -6.13 -13.87
CA THR A 82 12.08 -4.80 -14.47
C THR A 82 12.27 -4.84 -15.98
N SER A 83 12.21 -6.01 -16.62
CA SER A 83 12.42 -6.14 -18.07
C SER A 83 11.40 -5.37 -18.92
N GLY A 84 10.19 -5.13 -18.39
CA GLY A 84 9.16 -4.29 -19.00
C GLY A 84 9.43 -2.78 -18.91
N TYR A 85 10.44 -2.37 -18.15
CA TYR A 85 10.80 -0.97 -17.93
C TYR A 85 12.21 -0.67 -18.46
N THR A 86 12.44 0.57 -18.85
CA THR A 86 13.82 1.06 -18.88
C THR A 86 14.33 1.20 -17.44
N ILE A 87 15.61 0.92 -17.19
CA ILE A 87 16.20 0.97 -15.84
C ILE A 87 15.87 2.30 -15.13
N ARG A 88 15.99 3.42 -15.86
CA ARG A 88 15.71 4.76 -15.32
C ARG A 88 14.23 4.99 -14.99
N GLU A 89 13.31 4.43 -15.77
CA GLU A 89 11.87 4.54 -15.51
C GLU A 89 11.48 3.72 -14.29
N ALA A 90 12.00 2.50 -14.17
CA ALA A 90 11.74 1.63 -13.02
C ALA A 90 12.23 2.29 -11.72
N GLU A 91 13.46 2.81 -11.72
CA GLU A 91 14.04 3.53 -10.58
C GLU A 91 13.24 4.78 -10.20
N SER A 92 12.83 5.56 -11.21
CA SER A 92 12.05 6.80 -10.98
C SER A 92 10.67 6.50 -10.39
N LYS A 93 9.99 5.46 -10.89
CA LYS A 93 8.70 5.01 -10.36
C LYS A 93 8.82 4.50 -8.94
N VAL A 94 9.79 3.62 -8.67
CA VAL A 94 10.01 3.08 -7.31
C VAL A 94 10.34 4.21 -6.34
N THR A 95 11.16 5.19 -6.75
CA THR A 95 11.48 6.37 -5.92
C THR A 95 10.22 7.17 -5.58
N LEU A 96 9.39 7.50 -6.57
CA LEU A 96 8.17 8.28 -6.36
C LEU A 96 7.16 7.55 -5.47
N LEU A 97 7.01 6.24 -5.65
CA LEU A 97 6.15 5.42 -4.79
C LEU A 97 6.68 5.38 -3.36
N ARG A 98 8.01 5.24 -3.18
CA ARG A 98 8.66 5.23 -1.87
C ARG A 98 8.49 6.56 -1.14
N ASP A 99 8.68 7.68 -1.81
CA ASP A 99 8.50 9.00 -1.22
C ASP A 99 7.06 9.21 -0.74
N GLY A 100 6.09 8.71 -1.51
CA GLY A 100 4.69 8.64 -1.11
C GLY A 100 4.45 7.82 0.15
N VAL A 101 5.02 6.62 0.24
CA VAL A 101 4.93 5.76 1.43
C VAL A 101 5.51 6.48 2.65
N MET A 102 6.66 7.13 2.50
CA MET A 102 7.30 7.86 3.60
C MET A 102 6.46 9.05 4.06
N SER A 103 5.85 9.79 3.13
CA SER A 103 4.91 10.87 3.44
C SER A 103 3.67 10.35 4.18
N GLY A 104 3.06 9.26 3.68
CA GLY A 104 1.93 8.61 4.33
C GLY A 104 2.26 8.13 5.74
N TRP A 105 3.44 7.52 5.93
CA TRP A 105 3.93 7.12 7.26
C TRP A 105 4.10 8.29 8.22
N SER A 106 4.57 9.43 7.72
CA SER A 106 4.69 10.65 8.53
C SER A 106 3.31 11.16 8.97
N LEU A 107 2.32 11.12 8.08
CA LEU A 107 0.96 11.57 8.37
C LEU A 107 0.25 10.71 9.41
N ILE A 108 0.29 9.37 9.26
CA ILE A 108 -0.39 8.47 10.21
C ILE A 108 0.26 8.49 11.60
N LYS A 109 1.57 8.77 11.69
CA LYS A 109 2.29 8.87 12.96
C LYS A 109 2.09 10.19 13.69
N ASP A 110 1.58 11.23 13.02
CA ASP A 110 1.37 12.51 13.67
C ASP A 110 0.34 12.35 14.79
N LYS A 111 0.73 12.74 16.02
CA LYS A 111 -0.14 12.68 17.20
C LYS A 111 -1.42 13.49 17.06
N LYS A 112 -1.43 14.51 16.18
CA LYS A 112 -2.65 15.26 15.85
C LYS A 112 -3.68 14.41 15.13
N MET A 113 -3.24 13.42 14.37
CA MET A 113 -4.09 12.50 13.61
C MET A 113 -4.57 11.32 14.48
N THR A 114 -3.95 11.06 15.63
CA THR A 114 -4.38 10.00 16.56
C THR A 114 -5.82 10.18 17.02
N ARG A 115 -6.30 11.42 17.18
CA ARG A 115 -7.69 11.69 17.54
C ARG A 115 -8.68 11.28 16.43
N PHE A 116 -8.33 11.49 15.16
CA PHE A 116 -9.14 11.03 14.02
C PHE A 116 -9.17 9.50 13.88
N ILE A 117 -8.16 8.81 14.42
CA ILE A 117 -8.08 7.35 14.43
C ILE A 117 -8.88 6.77 15.61
N GLN A 118 -8.92 7.46 16.76
CA GLN A 118 -9.57 7.00 17.99
C GLN A 118 -11.06 7.36 18.10
N ASP A 119 -11.48 8.48 17.50
CA ASP A 119 -12.88 8.93 17.50
C ASP A 119 -13.68 8.34 16.30
N ALA A 120 -13.17 7.27 15.66
CA ALA A 120 -13.79 6.56 14.54
C ALA A 120 -14.53 5.29 14.99
#